data_AF-A0AAD9ST38-F1
#
_entry.id   AF-A0AAD9ST38-F1
#
_cell.length_a   1.000
_cell.length_b   1.000
_cell.length_c   1.000
_cell.angle_alpha   90.00
_cell.angle_beta   90.00
_cell.angle_gamma   90.00
#
_symmetry.space_group_name_H-M   'P 1'
#
loop_
_entity.id
_entity.type
_entity.pdbx_description
1 polymer ?
#
loop_
_entity_poly.entity_id
_entity_poly.type
_entity_poly.pdbx_seq_one_letter_code
_entity_poly.pdbx_strand_id
1 'polypeptide(L)'
;MVKHYYYLDGSCPENFDVVFKRAQVFAARALERLNDLEDVEFAHFFELIFKTTTTDVQPMMRSPNFEPSPDLDREIELRPRPVAAHVRRDLYDLANNWNRTNSRAHAQVRIHFADIDRYQQQTEQMYFDPINFLIFFADSKADFDRLVNNSTALITHERPVELRLTPDNYQHPQRSVVDFTQMAKNLQISWEEWEAQDLAGVHINEVAGDLIEITLIHEILHCNAYRLADFPDENDATCGWSMLMGLTKEQSYLCAESIAMLSLAAGLADLKPVHLPEGHGYTISRQGEVTVYSDLSEWTVV
;
A
#
# COMPACT_ATOMS: atom_id res chain seq x y z
N MET A 1 18.82 10.01 -5.64
CA MET A 1 17.66 9.19 -5.25
C MET A 1 18.13 8.18 -4.22
N VAL A 2 17.38 8.03 -3.14
CA VAL A 2 17.70 7.15 -2.01
C VAL A 2 17.31 5.72 -2.39
N LYS A 3 18.13 4.73 -2.01
CA LYS A 3 17.76 3.31 -2.18
C LYS A 3 17.06 2.83 -0.92
N HIS A 4 16.01 2.05 -1.11
CA HIS A 4 15.27 1.41 -0.03
C HIS A 4 15.57 -0.09 0.01
N TYR A 5 15.61 -0.67 1.20
CA TYR A 5 15.92 -2.07 1.42
C TYR A 5 14.85 -2.77 2.24
N TYR A 6 14.38 -3.92 1.76
CA TYR A 6 13.51 -4.81 2.51
C TYR A 6 14.20 -6.14 2.80
N TYR A 7 13.81 -6.78 3.91
CA TYR A 7 14.28 -8.10 4.31
C TYR A 7 13.08 -9.04 4.47
N LEU A 8 13.18 -10.22 3.87
CA LEU A 8 12.19 -11.29 4.04
C LEU A 8 12.65 -12.18 5.19
N ASP A 9 11.83 -12.29 6.23
CA ASP A 9 12.09 -13.17 7.34
C ASP A 9 11.93 -14.66 6.95
N GLY A 10 12.51 -15.56 7.73
CA GLY A 10 12.40 -17.01 7.51
C GLY A 10 10.96 -17.54 7.59
N SER A 11 10.04 -16.77 8.19
CA SER A 11 8.60 -17.06 8.19
C SER A 11 7.93 -16.86 6.82
N CYS A 12 8.53 -16.09 5.89
CA CYS A 12 7.96 -15.87 4.57
C CYS A 12 7.99 -17.13 3.69
N PRO A 13 6.98 -17.34 2.83
CA PRO A 13 7.03 -18.37 1.79
C PRO A 13 8.24 -18.22 0.87
N GLU A 14 8.80 -19.33 0.37
CA GLU A 14 10.04 -19.34 -0.44
C GLU A 14 10.00 -18.41 -1.66
N ASN A 15 8.81 -18.17 -2.23
CA ASN A 15 8.62 -17.35 -3.43
C ASN A 15 8.05 -15.95 -3.14
N PHE A 16 8.06 -15.46 -1.89
CA PHE A 16 7.50 -14.15 -1.56
C PHE A 16 8.21 -12.97 -2.27
N ASP A 17 9.46 -13.15 -2.69
CA ASP A 17 10.18 -12.18 -3.53
C ASP A 17 9.44 -11.87 -4.84
N VAL A 18 8.75 -12.86 -5.42
CA VAL A 18 7.95 -12.71 -6.65
C VAL A 18 6.77 -11.78 -6.41
N VAL A 19 6.11 -11.87 -5.24
CA VAL A 19 5.02 -10.97 -4.84
C VAL A 19 5.54 -9.53 -4.75
N PHE A 20 6.68 -9.31 -4.09
CA PHE A 20 7.29 -7.97 -4.03
C PHE A 20 7.60 -7.45 -5.45
N LYS A 21 8.15 -8.29 -6.32
CA LYS A 21 8.45 -7.89 -7.71
C LYS A 21 7.20 -7.55 -8.50
N ARG A 22 6.11 -8.29 -8.35
CA ARG A 22 4.82 -7.94 -8.99
C ARG A 22 4.24 -6.65 -8.44
N ALA A 23 4.30 -6.41 -7.13
CA ALA A 23 3.93 -5.12 -6.55
C ALA A 23 4.72 -3.95 -7.17
N GLN A 24 6.03 -4.13 -7.42
CA GLN A 24 6.84 -3.16 -8.16
C GLN A 24 6.38 -2.97 -9.61
N VAL A 25 5.95 -4.04 -10.29
CA VAL A 25 5.39 -3.96 -11.65
C VAL A 25 4.09 -3.16 -11.66
N PHE A 26 3.16 -3.41 -10.75
CA PHE A 26 1.92 -2.62 -10.65
C PHE A 26 2.20 -1.13 -10.42
N ALA A 27 3.12 -0.81 -9.51
CA ALA A 27 3.53 0.58 -9.29
C ALA A 27 4.18 1.21 -10.54
N ALA A 28 5.02 0.45 -11.25
CA ALA A 28 5.65 0.90 -12.49
C ALA A 28 4.62 1.18 -13.59
N ARG A 29 3.60 0.32 -13.73
CA ARG A 29 2.51 0.51 -14.69
C ARG A 29 1.66 1.71 -14.36
N ALA A 30 1.27 1.89 -13.09
CA ALA A 30 0.55 3.09 -12.68
C ALA A 30 1.36 4.36 -12.97
N LEU A 31 2.68 4.34 -12.77
CA LEU A 31 3.54 5.46 -13.12
C LEU A 31 3.57 5.73 -14.63
N GLU A 32 3.72 4.69 -15.45
CA GLU A 32 3.74 4.77 -16.91
C GLU A 32 2.44 5.41 -17.42
N ARG A 33 1.29 4.87 -17.01
CA ARG A 33 -0.03 5.37 -17.38
C ARG A 33 -0.28 6.80 -16.88
N LEU A 34 0.16 7.14 -15.67
CA LEU A 34 0.05 8.51 -15.15
C LEU A 34 0.97 9.51 -15.88
N ASN A 35 2.00 9.04 -16.57
CA ASN A 35 2.87 9.87 -17.40
C ASN A 35 2.39 9.97 -18.85
N ASP A 36 1.52 9.06 -19.29
CA ASP A 36 0.88 9.14 -20.58
C ASP A 36 -0.23 10.21 -20.56
N LEU A 37 -0.01 11.28 -21.33
CA LEU A 37 -0.97 12.39 -21.42
C LEU A 37 -2.16 12.05 -22.32
N GLU A 38 -2.07 10.98 -23.13
CA GLU A 38 -3.12 10.50 -24.00
C GLU A 38 -4.03 9.48 -23.28
N ASP A 39 -3.62 8.96 -22.12
CA ASP A 39 -4.40 8.03 -21.29
C ASP A 39 -5.44 8.78 -20.43
N VAL A 40 -6.45 9.31 -21.12
CA VAL A 40 -7.56 10.09 -20.51
C VAL A 40 -8.32 9.28 -19.47
N GLU A 41 -8.44 7.97 -19.66
CA GLU A 41 -9.16 7.10 -18.72
C GLU A 41 -8.42 6.94 -17.40
N PHE A 42 -7.11 6.69 -17.46
CA PHE A 42 -6.32 6.61 -16.24
C PHE A 42 -6.25 7.97 -15.53
N ALA A 43 -6.25 9.07 -16.28
CA ALA A 43 -6.37 10.41 -15.71
C ALA A 43 -7.72 10.63 -14.99
N HIS A 44 -8.84 10.17 -15.55
CA HIS A 44 -10.14 10.22 -14.87
C HIS A 44 -10.19 9.30 -13.64
N PHE A 45 -9.59 8.11 -13.70
CA PHE A 45 -9.51 7.24 -12.54
C PHE A 45 -8.66 7.86 -11.43
N PHE A 46 -7.54 8.49 -11.78
CA PHE A 46 -6.76 9.31 -10.86
C PHE A 46 -7.62 10.41 -10.22
N GLU A 47 -8.39 11.15 -11.02
CA GLU A 47 -9.29 12.20 -10.53
C GLU A 47 -10.34 11.66 -9.57
N LEU A 48 -10.87 10.48 -9.85
CA LEU A 48 -11.85 9.81 -9.00
C LEU A 48 -11.27 9.41 -7.63
N ILE A 49 -10.06 8.88 -7.59
CA ILE A 49 -9.39 8.49 -6.35
C ILE A 49 -8.92 9.72 -5.57
N PHE A 50 -8.19 10.63 -6.22
CA PHE A 50 -7.53 11.75 -5.56
C PHE A 50 -8.39 13.01 -5.44
N LYS A 51 -9.59 13.01 -6.01
CA LYS A 51 -10.55 14.14 -6.00
C LYS A 51 -9.98 15.43 -6.59
N THR A 52 -9.05 15.30 -7.55
CA THR A 52 -8.29 16.40 -8.11
C THR A 52 -7.65 16.04 -9.44
N THR A 53 -7.48 17.02 -10.33
CA THR A 53 -6.84 16.80 -11.64
C THR A 53 -5.35 16.61 -11.52
N THR A 54 -4.74 16.00 -12.53
CA THR A 54 -3.28 15.72 -12.55
C THR A 54 -2.42 16.99 -12.55
N THR A 55 -3.01 18.15 -12.84
CA THR A 55 -2.33 19.45 -12.90
C THR A 55 -2.56 20.34 -11.67
N ASP A 56 -3.52 19.99 -10.81
CA ASP A 56 -3.93 20.83 -9.69
C ASP A 56 -2.88 20.85 -8.58
N VAL A 57 -2.37 22.04 -8.29
CA VAL A 57 -1.26 22.31 -7.37
C VAL A 57 -1.80 22.45 -5.96
N GLN A 58 -1.28 21.62 -5.04
CA GLN A 58 -1.66 21.66 -3.63
C GLN A 58 -0.43 21.88 -2.74
N PRO A 59 -0.58 22.64 -1.64
CA PRO A 59 0.43 22.65 -0.59
C PRO A 59 0.50 21.24 0.01
N MET A 60 1.72 20.70 0.09
CA MET A 60 1.92 19.37 0.63
C MET A 60 1.64 19.39 2.14
N MET A 61 0.61 18.65 2.55
CA MET A 61 0.28 18.49 3.96
C MET A 61 1.01 17.28 4.55
N ARG A 62 1.21 17.32 5.86
CA ARG A 62 1.74 16.18 6.60
C ARG A 62 0.57 15.27 6.94
N SER A 63 0.81 13.97 6.87
CA SER A 63 -0.10 13.03 7.54
C SER A 63 -0.13 13.38 9.04
N PRO A 64 -1.31 13.57 9.64
CA PRO A 64 -1.43 13.93 11.06
C PRO A 64 -0.96 12.80 11.98
N ASN A 65 -0.85 11.57 11.46
CA ASN A 65 -0.54 10.37 12.23
C ASN A 65 0.97 10.16 12.42
N PHE A 66 1.83 10.99 11.82
CA PHE A 66 3.28 10.85 11.93
C PHE A 66 3.93 12.04 12.61
N GLU A 67 4.80 11.76 13.58
CA GLU A 67 5.61 12.80 14.20
C GLU A 67 6.56 13.47 13.17
N PRO A 68 6.79 14.79 13.27
CA PRO A 68 7.75 15.51 12.45
C PRO A 68 9.14 14.85 12.47
N SER A 69 9.73 14.64 11.29
CA SER A 69 11.11 14.12 11.17
C SER A 69 11.97 15.14 10.45
N PRO A 70 12.92 15.81 11.13
CA PRO A 70 13.71 16.90 10.56
C PRO A 70 14.45 16.55 9.26
N ASP A 71 14.84 15.28 9.09
CA ASP A 71 15.59 14.81 7.92
C ASP A 71 14.66 14.55 6.72
N LEU A 72 13.49 13.94 6.96
CA LEU A 72 12.51 13.66 5.91
C LEU A 72 11.73 14.93 5.53
N ASP A 73 11.47 15.81 6.50
CA ASP A 73 10.78 17.10 6.34
C ASP A 73 11.58 18.08 5.47
N ARG A 74 12.89 17.84 5.30
CA ARG A 74 13.74 18.59 4.36
C ARG A 74 13.60 18.10 2.91
N GLU A 75 13.33 16.80 2.71
CA GLU A 75 13.12 16.20 1.38
C GLU A 75 11.66 16.29 0.90
N ILE A 76 10.71 16.21 1.83
CA ILE A 76 9.33 16.67 1.67
C ILE A 76 9.39 18.20 1.59
N GLU A 77 9.90 18.72 0.49
CA GLU A 77 9.78 20.13 0.17
C GLU A 77 8.29 20.48 0.25
N LEU A 78 7.87 21.19 1.31
CA LEU A 78 6.51 21.74 1.51
C LEU A 78 6.10 22.75 0.42
N ARG A 79 6.82 22.77 -0.70
CA ARG A 79 6.53 23.58 -1.85
C ARG A 79 5.28 23.03 -2.54
N PRO A 80 4.32 23.91 -2.86
CA PRO A 80 3.15 23.52 -3.63
C PRO A 80 3.58 22.87 -4.95
N ARG A 81 3.00 21.72 -5.26
CA ARG A 81 3.17 21.04 -6.56
C ARG A 81 1.91 20.23 -6.89
N PRO A 82 1.75 19.76 -8.14
CA PRO A 82 0.60 18.94 -8.49
C PRO A 82 0.53 17.66 -7.66
N VAL A 83 -0.67 17.24 -7.24
CA VAL A 83 -0.85 15.98 -6.49
C VAL A 83 -0.29 14.80 -7.27
N ALA A 84 -0.51 14.75 -8.59
CA ALA A 84 0.07 13.72 -9.44
C ALA A 84 1.61 13.71 -9.43
N ALA A 85 2.28 14.83 -9.16
CA ALA A 85 3.74 14.83 -9.04
C ALA A 85 4.22 14.11 -7.76
N HIS A 86 3.45 14.17 -6.67
CA HIS A 86 3.72 13.40 -5.46
C HIS A 86 3.48 11.90 -5.70
N VAL A 87 2.33 11.56 -6.26
CA VAL A 87 1.98 10.17 -6.56
C VAL A 87 2.98 9.55 -7.52
N ARG A 88 3.42 10.28 -8.57
CA ARG A 88 4.49 9.82 -9.48
C ARG A 88 5.81 9.56 -8.75
N ARG A 89 6.19 10.42 -7.79
CA ARG A 89 7.40 10.21 -6.98
C ARG A 89 7.30 8.91 -6.21
N ASP A 90 6.18 8.69 -5.52
CA ASP A 90 6.00 7.53 -4.64
C ASP A 90 5.91 6.23 -5.46
N LEU A 91 5.17 6.24 -6.58
CA LEU A 91 5.13 5.12 -7.53
C LEU A 91 6.51 4.82 -8.13
N TYR A 92 7.25 5.85 -8.56
CA TYR A 92 8.61 5.68 -9.09
C TYR A 92 9.53 5.05 -8.05
N ASP A 93 9.47 5.55 -6.82
CA ASP A 93 10.32 5.09 -5.74
C ASP A 93 10.01 3.62 -5.38
N LEU A 94 8.72 3.27 -5.28
CA LEU A 94 8.27 1.91 -5.05
C LEU A 94 8.73 0.95 -6.16
N ALA A 95 8.53 1.36 -7.41
CA ALA A 95 8.88 0.58 -8.59
C ALA A 95 10.39 0.34 -8.75
N ASN A 96 11.22 1.32 -8.43
CA ASN A 96 12.64 1.32 -8.87
C ASN A 96 13.67 1.33 -7.75
N ASN A 97 13.33 1.83 -6.55
CA ASN A 97 14.32 2.08 -5.51
C ASN A 97 14.29 1.05 -4.37
N TRP A 98 13.27 0.20 -4.28
CA TRP A 98 13.22 -0.91 -3.32
C TRP A 98 13.99 -2.14 -3.79
N ASN A 99 14.84 -2.65 -2.89
CA ASN A 99 15.73 -3.76 -3.15
C ASN A 99 15.71 -4.75 -1.97
N ARG A 100 15.76 -6.05 -2.27
CA ARG A 100 15.97 -7.06 -1.23
C ARG A 100 17.38 -6.94 -0.65
N THR A 101 17.50 -7.12 0.66
CA THR A 101 18.78 -7.30 1.35
C THR A 101 18.77 -8.61 2.14
N ASN A 102 19.94 -9.23 2.28
CA ASN A 102 20.15 -10.33 3.22
C ASN A 102 20.56 -9.83 4.62
N SER A 103 20.81 -8.52 4.76
CA SER A 103 21.13 -7.91 6.05
C SER A 103 19.87 -7.34 6.70
N ARG A 104 19.31 -8.10 7.64
CA ARG A 104 18.19 -7.66 8.47
C ARG A 104 18.45 -6.33 9.19
N ALA A 105 19.70 -6.08 9.58
CA ALA A 105 20.11 -4.85 10.23
C ALA A 105 20.02 -3.62 9.31
N HIS A 106 20.24 -3.80 8.00
CA HIS A 106 20.23 -2.71 7.02
C HIS A 106 18.83 -2.43 6.44
N ALA A 107 17.87 -3.34 6.62
CA ALA A 107 16.55 -3.21 6.03
C ALA A 107 15.71 -2.13 6.70
N GLN A 108 15.09 -1.27 5.88
CA GLN A 108 14.06 -0.31 6.30
C GLN A 108 12.72 -0.99 6.52
N VAL A 109 12.40 -2.03 5.76
CA VAL A 109 11.20 -2.84 5.99
C VAL A 109 11.59 -4.29 6.21
N ARG A 110 10.97 -4.93 7.20
CA ARG A 110 11.10 -6.36 7.43
C ARG A 110 9.73 -6.99 7.27
N ILE A 111 9.66 -8.06 6.50
CA ILE A 111 8.40 -8.72 6.17
C ILE A 111 8.40 -10.06 6.89
N HIS A 112 7.32 -10.30 7.65
CA HIS A 112 7.03 -11.55 8.33
C HIS A 112 5.71 -12.10 7.80
N PHE A 113 5.54 -13.43 7.88
CA PHE A 113 4.31 -14.08 7.40
C PHE A 113 3.75 -15.05 8.44
N ALA A 114 2.55 -14.74 8.94
CA ALA A 114 1.83 -15.43 9.99
C ALA A 114 2.72 -15.79 11.21
N ASP A 115 3.51 -14.81 11.63
CA ASP A 115 4.48 -14.90 12.73
C ASP A 115 4.14 -13.90 13.84
N ILE A 116 2.86 -13.53 13.94
CA ILE A 116 2.36 -12.53 14.88
C ILE A 116 2.40 -13.01 16.33
N ASP A 117 2.44 -14.33 16.55
CA ASP A 117 2.53 -14.95 17.89
C ASP A 117 3.85 -14.61 18.61
N ARG A 118 4.84 -14.03 17.90
CA ARG A 118 6.08 -13.55 18.53
C ARG A 118 5.86 -12.34 19.43
N TYR A 119 4.78 -11.57 19.23
CA TYR A 119 4.50 -10.39 20.03
C TYR A 119 4.17 -10.78 21.47
N GLN A 120 4.88 -10.18 22.42
CA GLN A 120 4.74 -10.44 23.84
C GLN A 120 3.99 -9.29 24.50
N GLN A 121 2.79 -9.58 25.02
CA GLN A 121 2.02 -8.61 25.79
C GLN A 121 2.81 -8.15 27.03
N GLN A 122 3.09 -6.85 27.11
CA GLN A 122 3.79 -6.23 28.24
C GLN A 122 2.81 -5.56 29.22
N THR A 123 1.77 -4.91 28.67
CA THR A 123 0.65 -4.33 29.41
C THR A 123 -0.66 -4.62 28.67
N GLU A 124 -1.80 -4.19 29.20
CA GLU A 124 -3.10 -4.38 28.55
C GLU A 124 -3.14 -3.84 27.11
N GLN A 125 -2.39 -2.77 26.83
CA GLN A 125 -2.41 -2.02 25.57
C GLN A 125 -1.11 -2.10 24.77
N MET A 126 -0.09 -2.81 25.27
CA MET A 126 1.26 -2.77 24.73
C MET A 126 1.79 -4.17 24.43
N TYR A 127 2.19 -4.38 23.18
CA TYR A 127 2.74 -5.63 22.66
C TYR A 127 4.16 -5.39 22.15
N PHE A 128 5.12 -6.14 22.69
CA PHE A 128 6.52 -5.99 22.32
C PHE A 128 6.95 -7.10 21.35
N ASP A 129 7.53 -6.71 20.23
CA ASP A 129 8.19 -7.63 19.30
C ASP A 129 9.65 -7.85 19.75
N PRO A 130 10.01 -9.00 20.32
CA PRO A 130 11.37 -9.26 20.82
C PRO A 130 12.38 -9.48 19.70
N ILE A 131 11.92 -9.79 18.48
CA ILE A 131 12.79 -9.98 17.32
C ILE A 131 13.15 -8.60 16.77
N ASN A 132 12.14 -7.78 16.47
CA ASN A 132 12.32 -6.48 15.83
C ASN A 132 12.53 -5.31 16.81
N PHE A 133 12.38 -5.54 18.11
CA PHE A 133 12.48 -4.52 19.15
C PHE A 133 11.58 -3.33 18.85
N LEU A 134 10.32 -3.61 18.52
CA LEU A 134 9.27 -2.63 18.24
C LEU A 134 8.09 -2.85 19.18
N ILE A 135 7.27 -1.82 19.34
CA ILE A 135 6.04 -1.87 20.13
C ILE A 135 4.86 -1.72 19.18
N PHE A 136 3.85 -2.54 19.39
CA PHE A 136 2.52 -2.36 18.83
C PHE A 136 1.57 -1.95 19.96
N PHE A 137 0.76 -0.92 19.70
CA PHE A 137 -0.26 -0.45 20.65
C PHE A 137 -1.64 -0.89 20.15
N ALA A 138 -2.46 -1.42 21.05
CA ALA A 138 -3.84 -1.76 20.81
C ALA A 138 -4.69 -1.31 22.01
N ASP A 139 -5.98 -1.06 21.82
CA ASP A 139 -6.81 -0.53 22.90
C ASP A 139 -7.04 -1.55 24.03
N SER A 140 -6.96 -2.83 23.69
CA SER A 140 -7.06 -3.96 24.62
C SER A 140 -6.51 -5.24 23.99
N LYS A 141 -6.49 -6.35 24.76
CA LYS A 141 -6.22 -7.68 24.21
C LYS A 141 -7.25 -8.14 23.18
N ALA A 142 -8.53 -7.90 23.45
CA ALA A 142 -9.57 -8.25 22.50
C ALA A 142 -9.41 -7.48 21.18
N ASP A 143 -8.97 -6.23 21.26
CA ASP A 143 -8.68 -5.41 20.08
C ASP A 143 -7.45 -5.91 19.32
N PHE A 144 -6.35 -6.23 20.00
CA PHE A 144 -5.18 -6.85 19.36
C PHE A 144 -5.55 -8.17 18.66
N ASP A 145 -6.23 -9.07 19.38
CA ASP A 145 -6.68 -10.35 18.82
C ASP A 145 -7.63 -10.13 17.62
N ARG A 146 -8.51 -9.12 17.68
CA ARG A 146 -9.39 -8.74 16.56
C ARG A 146 -8.58 -8.27 15.35
N LEU A 147 -7.64 -7.33 15.53
CA LEU A 147 -6.80 -6.79 14.46
C LEU A 147 -6.02 -7.91 13.76
N VAL A 148 -5.41 -8.80 14.55
CA VAL A 148 -4.62 -9.92 14.03
C VAL A 148 -5.48 -10.94 13.27
N ASN A 149 -6.70 -11.20 13.73
CA ASN A 149 -7.57 -12.20 13.09
C ASN A 149 -8.38 -11.67 11.91
N ASN A 150 -8.58 -10.35 11.82
CA ASN A 150 -9.45 -9.74 10.81
C ASN A 150 -8.72 -8.86 9.78
N SER A 151 -7.40 -8.69 9.90
CA SER A 151 -6.59 -7.92 8.94
C SER A 151 -5.73 -8.86 8.12
N THR A 152 -5.50 -8.55 6.83
CA THR A 152 -4.56 -9.31 5.99
C THR A 152 -3.11 -9.05 6.38
N ALA A 153 -2.79 -7.82 6.73
CA ALA A 153 -1.48 -7.43 7.22
C ALA A 153 -1.57 -6.34 8.29
N LEU A 154 -0.47 -6.11 9.01
CA LEU A 154 -0.29 -5.03 9.98
C LEU A 154 1.10 -4.43 9.78
N ILE A 155 1.25 -3.13 9.98
CA ILE A 155 2.56 -2.47 10.03
C ILE A 155 2.88 -1.94 11.43
N THR A 156 4.10 -2.20 11.87
CA THR A 156 4.65 -1.67 13.13
C THR A 156 5.93 -0.88 12.87
N HIS A 157 6.05 0.31 13.46
CA HIS A 157 7.27 1.12 13.34
C HIS A 157 7.65 1.86 14.64
N GLU A 158 6.88 1.66 15.71
CA GLU A 158 7.10 2.31 17.00
C GLU A 158 8.20 1.63 17.80
N ARG A 159 9.08 2.43 18.42
CA ARG A 159 10.29 1.95 19.11
C ARG A 159 10.14 2.05 20.63
N PRO A 160 10.62 1.07 21.41
CA PRO A 160 10.73 1.20 22.85
C PRO A 160 11.68 2.33 23.25
N VAL A 161 11.24 3.20 24.17
CA VAL A 161 12.01 4.36 24.65
C VAL A 161 13.32 3.95 25.34
N GLU A 162 13.35 2.77 25.98
CA GLU A 162 14.46 2.33 26.83
C GLU A 162 15.56 1.54 26.09
N LEU A 163 15.29 1.06 24.87
CA LEU A 163 16.25 0.26 24.10
C LEU A 163 17.22 1.18 23.35
N ARG A 164 18.26 1.63 24.05
CA ARG A 164 19.45 2.20 23.39
C ARG A 164 20.13 1.12 22.56
N LEU A 165 20.19 1.34 21.25
CA LEU A 165 20.91 0.47 20.32
C LEU A 165 22.37 0.34 20.78
N THR A 166 22.76 -0.84 21.23
CA THR A 166 24.18 -1.18 21.40
C THR A 166 24.79 -1.41 20.01
N PRO A 167 26.12 -1.23 19.83
CA PRO A 167 26.78 -1.53 18.55
C PRO A 167 26.50 -2.97 18.06
N ASP A 168 26.38 -3.92 18.99
CA ASP A 168 26.09 -5.33 18.70
C ASP A 168 24.62 -5.59 18.32
N ASN A 169 23.72 -4.64 18.59
CA ASN A 169 22.30 -4.70 18.24
C ASN A 169 21.91 -3.55 17.28
N TYR A 170 22.85 -3.08 16.45
CA TYR A 170 22.56 -2.02 15.50
C TYR A 170 21.46 -2.49 14.53
N GLN A 171 20.36 -1.74 14.49
CA GLN A 171 19.26 -1.94 13.57
C GLN A 171 18.98 -0.63 12.85
N HIS A 172 18.48 -0.71 11.62
CA HIS A 172 18.09 0.48 10.88
C HIS A 172 17.17 1.36 11.75
N PRO A 173 17.52 2.65 11.95
CA PRO A 173 16.86 3.49 12.94
C PRO A 173 15.40 3.81 12.57
N GLN A 174 15.07 3.79 11.28
CA GLN A 174 13.74 4.05 10.74
C GLN A 174 13.03 2.78 10.27
N ARG A 175 13.38 1.61 10.80
CA ARG A 175 12.77 0.35 10.37
C ARG A 175 11.27 0.30 10.64
N SER A 176 10.56 -0.38 9.76
CA SER A 176 9.18 -0.81 9.92
C SER A 176 9.11 -2.33 9.74
N VAL A 177 8.09 -2.95 10.30
CA VAL A 177 7.80 -4.37 10.17
C VAL A 177 6.42 -4.52 9.58
N VAL A 178 6.31 -5.27 8.49
CA VAL A 178 5.05 -5.67 7.88
C VAL A 178 4.79 -7.12 8.26
N ASP A 179 3.69 -7.35 8.94
CA ASP A 179 3.23 -8.64 9.44
C ASP A 179 2.01 -9.09 8.64
N PHE A 180 2.20 -9.97 7.65
CA PHE A 180 1.07 -10.67 7.03
C PHE A 180 0.48 -11.64 8.05
N THR A 181 -0.83 -11.60 8.25
CA THR A 181 -1.49 -12.43 9.28
C THR A 181 -1.80 -13.83 8.74
N GLN A 182 -2.43 -14.66 9.57
CA GLN A 182 -2.94 -15.95 9.13
C GLN A 182 -4.04 -15.81 8.05
N MET A 183 -4.76 -14.68 8.01
CA MET A 183 -5.75 -14.41 6.97
C MET A 183 -5.10 -14.33 5.59
N ALA A 184 -3.93 -13.69 5.46
CA ALA A 184 -3.19 -13.62 4.19
C ALA A 184 -2.77 -15.00 3.65
N LYS A 185 -2.54 -16.01 4.50
CA LYS A 185 -2.26 -17.38 4.03
C LYS A 185 -3.45 -17.99 3.29
N ASN A 186 -4.66 -17.63 3.70
CA ASN A 186 -5.89 -18.21 3.16
C ASN A 186 -6.36 -17.49 1.89
N LEU A 187 -5.87 -16.28 1.63
CA LEU A 187 -6.24 -15.42 0.51
C LEU A 187 -5.31 -15.58 -0.71
N GLN A 188 -4.56 -16.68 -0.81
CA GLN A 188 -3.59 -16.89 -1.89
C GLN A 188 -4.25 -17.26 -3.24
N ILE A 189 -5.08 -16.38 -3.78
CA ILE A 189 -5.34 -16.41 -5.22
C ILE A 189 -4.17 -15.71 -5.89
N SER A 190 -3.42 -16.46 -6.68
CA SER A 190 -2.30 -15.90 -7.42
C SER A 190 -2.81 -14.92 -8.48
N TRP A 191 -2.02 -13.88 -8.79
CA TRP A 191 -2.31 -13.00 -9.94
C TRP A 191 -2.53 -13.80 -11.23
N GLU A 192 -1.78 -14.89 -11.41
CA GLU A 192 -1.93 -15.81 -12.54
C GLU A 192 -3.31 -16.50 -12.58
N GLU A 193 -3.93 -16.75 -11.42
CA GLU A 193 -5.30 -17.28 -11.36
C GLU A 193 -6.34 -16.20 -11.65
N TRP A 194 -6.07 -14.94 -11.33
CA TRP A 194 -6.93 -13.81 -11.73
C TRP A 194 -6.81 -13.53 -13.23
N GLU A 195 -5.62 -13.62 -13.82
CA GLU A 195 -5.38 -13.54 -15.28
C GLU A 195 -6.22 -14.54 -16.08
N ALA A 196 -6.54 -15.69 -15.49
CA ALA A 196 -7.32 -16.75 -16.13
C ALA A 196 -8.85 -16.55 -16.03
N GLN A 197 -9.31 -15.59 -15.22
CA GLN A 197 -10.73 -15.35 -14.95
C GLN A 197 -11.31 -14.22 -15.78
N ASP A 198 -12.64 -14.23 -15.96
CA ASP A 198 -13.36 -13.04 -16.43
C ASP A 198 -13.72 -12.18 -15.22
N LEU A 199 -13.10 -11.01 -15.14
CA LEU A 199 -13.26 -10.09 -14.00
C LEU A 199 -14.44 -9.15 -14.17
N ALA A 200 -15.11 -9.14 -15.33
CA ALA A 200 -16.22 -8.22 -15.55
C ALA A 200 -17.34 -8.43 -14.52
N GLY A 201 -17.74 -7.36 -13.84
CA GLY A 201 -18.75 -7.38 -12.77
C GLY A 201 -18.23 -7.80 -11.39
N VAL A 202 -16.96 -8.17 -11.26
CA VAL A 202 -16.32 -8.42 -9.95
C VAL A 202 -16.10 -7.08 -9.25
N HIS A 203 -16.43 -7.01 -7.96
CA HIS A 203 -16.19 -5.80 -7.19
C HIS A 203 -14.71 -5.67 -6.82
N ILE A 204 -14.14 -4.47 -6.95
CA ILE A 204 -12.70 -4.21 -6.78
C ILE A 204 -12.18 -4.58 -5.39
N ASN A 205 -13.02 -4.48 -4.36
CA ASN A 205 -12.66 -4.93 -3.01
C ASN A 205 -12.35 -6.42 -2.93
N GLU A 206 -13.01 -7.25 -3.74
CA GLU A 206 -12.72 -8.70 -3.78
C GLU A 206 -11.33 -8.92 -4.38
N VAL A 207 -11.05 -8.28 -5.52
CA VAL A 207 -9.73 -8.35 -6.17
C VAL A 207 -8.62 -7.80 -5.27
N ALA A 208 -8.81 -6.61 -4.68
CA ALA A 208 -7.83 -5.98 -3.80
C ALA A 208 -7.61 -6.77 -2.51
N GLY A 209 -8.67 -7.38 -1.96
CA GLY A 209 -8.62 -8.20 -0.76
C GLY A 209 -7.88 -9.51 -0.96
N ASP A 210 -7.98 -10.11 -2.15
CA ASP A 210 -7.33 -11.38 -2.50
C ASP A 210 -5.89 -11.21 -3.00
N LEU A 211 -5.47 -10.00 -3.41
CA LEU A 211 -4.13 -9.75 -3.93
C LEU A 211 -3.16 -9.26 -2.86
N ILE A 212 -2.29 -10.17 -2.42
CA ILE A 212 -1.19 -9.88 -1.47
C ILE A 212 -0.28 -8.76 -1.97
N GLU A 213 -0.09 -8.61 -3.29
CA GLU A 213 0.66 -7.50 -3.89
C GLU A 213 0.09 -6.14 -3.51
N ILE A 214 -1.24 -5.99 -3.53
CA ILE A 214 -1.91 -4.72 -3.23
C ILE A 214 -1.84 -4.44 -1.74
N THR A 215 -2.07 -5.45 -0.90
CA THR A 215 -1.81 -5.35 0.54
C THR A 215 -0.35 -4.94 0.80
N LEU A 216 0.61 -5.54 0.11
CA LEU A 216 2.03 -5.20 0.27
C LEU A 216 2.32 -3.75 -0.12
N ILE A 217 1.76 -3.26 -1.23
CA ILE A 217 1.90 -1.85 -1.63
C ILE A 217 1.34 -0.94 -0.53
N HIS A 218 0.12 -1.21 -0.07
CA HIS A 218 -0.54 -0.47 1.02
C HIS A 218 0.35 -0.39 2.26
N GLU A 219 0.81 -1.54 2.77
CA GLU A 219 1.63 -1.59 3.98
C GLU A 219 2.99 -0.88 3.81
N ILE A 220 3.64 -1.03 2.66
CA ILE A 220 4.92 -0.35 2.39
C ILE A 220 4.74 1.18 2.42
N LEU A 221 3.61 1.71 1.95
CA LEU A 221 3.33 3.15 1.92
C LEU A 221 3.12 3.75 3.32
N HIS A 222 2.89 2.96 4.35
CA HIS A 222 2.91 3.42 5.74
C HIS A 222 4.33 3.55 6.31
N CYS A 223 5.35 2.96 5.68
CA CYS A 223 6.69 2.98 6.24
C CYS A 223 7.28 4.40 6.28
N ASN A 224 8.35 4.56 7.07
CA ASN A 224 9.00 5.87 7.28
C ASN A 224 9.46 6.59 6.01
N ALA A 225 9.62 5.89 4.87
CA ALA A 225 9.97 6.50 3.60
C ALA A 225 8.83 7.34 3.00
N TYR A 226 7.58 6.93 3.23
CA TYR A 226 6.39 7.53 2.61
C TYR A 226 5.47 8.20 3.63
N ARG A 227 5.22 7.54 4.77
CA ARG A 227 4.37 8.03 5.87
C ARG A 227 2.95 8.38 5.43
N LEU A 228 2.39 7.58 4.52
CA LEU A 228 0.97 7.65 4.23
C LEU A 228 0.18 7.02 5.37
N ALA A 229 -1.05 7.45 5.55
CA ALA A 229 -1.92 7.05 6.65
C ALA A 229 -3.13 6.27 6.15
N ASP A 230 -3.78 5.63 7.10
CA ASP A 230 -5.16 5.20 6.97
C ASP A 230 -6.10 6.28 7.46
N PHE A 231 -7.25 6.36 6.79
CA PHE A 231 -8.35 7.24 7.13
C PHE A 231 -9.60 6.38 7.32
N PRO A 232 -9.82 5.84 8.54
CA PRO A 232 -10.96 4.97 8.81
C PRO A 232 -12.28 5.68 8.49
N ASP A 233 -13.20 4.95 7.87
CA ASP A 233 -14.57 5.42 7.67
C ASP A 233 -15.42 5.31 8.96
N GLU A 234 -16.72 5.57 8.86
CA GLU A 234 -17.64 5.50 10.02
C GLU A 234 -17.77 4.08 10.63
N ASN A 235 -17.30 3.05 9.92
CA ASN A 235 -17.30 1.65 10.35
C ASN A 235 -15.89 1.16 10.74
N ASP A 236 -14.94 2.08 10.94
CA ASP A 236 -13.53 1.79 11.20
C ASP A 236 -12.84 1.01 10.05
N ALA A 237 -13.41 1.01 8.85
CA ALA A 237 -12.76 0.39 7.68
C ALA A 237 -11.64 1.30 7.18
N THR A 238 -10.41 0.79 7.18
CA THR A 238 -9.22 1.53 6.77
C THR A 238 -8.79 1.26 5.32
N CYS A 239 -9.48 0.37 4.62
CA CYS A 239 -9.19 -0.01 3.23
C CYS A 239 -10.49 -0.21 2.41
N GLY A 240 -10.34 -0.30 1.09
CA GLY A 240 -11.44 -0.59 0.17
C GLY A 240 -12.14 0.63 -0.44
N TRP A 241 -12.95 0.34 -1.46
CA TRP A 241 -13.54 1.31 -2.38
C TRP A 241 -14.46 2.33 -1.71
N SER A 242 -15.35 1.89 -0.81
CA SER A 242 -16.30 2.78 -0.14
C SER A 242 -15.58 3.85 0.69
N MET A 243 -14.54 3.44 1.44
CA MET A 243 -13.71 4.36 2.21
C MET A 243 -13.01 5.36 1.27
N LEU A 244 -12.35 4.89 0.20
CA LEU A 244 -11.69 5.74 -0.80
C LEU A 244 -12.64 6.75 -1.45
N MET A 245 -13.90 6.38 -1.67
CA MET A 245 -14.89 7.29 -2.23
C MET A 245 -15.34 8.36 -1.23
N GLY A 246 -15.29 8.08 0.07
CA GLY A 246 -15.61 9.01 1.15
C GLY A 246 -14.50 10.01 1.49
N LEU A 247 -13.24 9.76 1.05
CA LEU A 247 -12.12 10.65 1.35
C LEU A 247 -12.26 12.04 0.73
N THR A 248 -11.85 13.06 1.47
CA THR A 248 -11.62 14.39 0.89
C THR A 248 -10.39 14.37 -0.01
N LYS A 249 -10.27 15.42 -0.84
CA LYS A 249 -9.07 15.67 -1.64
C LYS A 249 -7.78 15.71 -0.81
N GLU A 250 -7.86 16.29 0.38
CA GLU A 250 -6.73 16.42 1.30
C GLU A 250 -6.28 15.08 1.89
N GLN A 251 -7.24 14.19 2.15
CA GLN A 251 -6.99 12.87 2.71
C GLN A 251 -6.49 11.91 1.63
N SER A 252 -7.06 11.99 0.42
CA SER A 252 -6.82 11.02 -0.65
C SER A 252 -5.34 10.86 -1.03
N TYR A 253 -4.57 11.94 -1.13
CA TYR A 253 -3.14 11.86 -1.47
C TYR A 253 -2.23 11.54 -0.27
N LEU A 254 -2.78 11.57 0.94
CA LEU A 254 -2.11 11.12 2.15
C LEU A 254 -2.47 9.67 2.50
N CYS A 255 -3.37 9.04 1.73
CA CYS A 255 -3.89 7.71 2.00
C CYS A 255 -3.08 6.65 1.27
N ALA A 256 -2.60 5.63 1.99
CA ALA A 256 -1.86 4.51 1.41
C ALA A 256 -2.72 3.74 0.40
N GLU A 257 -3.97 3.48 0.77
CA GLU A 257 -4.95 2.77 -0.06
C GLU A 257 -5.18 3.43 -1.42
N SER A 258 -5.15 4.77 -1.50
CA SER A 258 -5.33 5.48 -2.78
C SER A 258 -4.28 5.10 -3.81
N ILE A 259 -3.02 5.00 -3.40
CA ILE A 259 -1.92 4.63 -4.32
C ILE A 259 -1.94 3.11 -4.59
N ALA A 260 -2.29 2.30 -3.59
CA ALA A 260 -2.46 0.86 -3.77
C ALA A 260 -3.56 0.56 -4.81
N MET A 261 -4.70 1.24 -4.71
CA MET A 261 -5.82 1.10 -5.65
C MET A 261 -5.49 1.63 -7.05
N LEU A 262 -4.75 2.75 -7.14
CA LEU A 262 -4.24 3.24 -8.43
C LEU A 262 -3.30 2.22 -9.10
N SER A 263 -2.47 1.53 -8.30
CA SER A 263 -1.57 0.48 -8.78
C SER A 263 -2.34 -0.76 -9.26
N LEU A 264 -3.39 -1.15 -8.53
CA LEU A 264 -4.29 -2.24 -8.93
C LEU A 264 -4.98 -1.93 -10.26
N ALA A 265 -5.55 -0.73 -10.41
CA ALA A 265 -6.21 -0.31 -11.64
C ALA A 265 -5.29 -0.37 -12.86
N ALA A 266 -4.01 -0.02 -12.68
CA ALA A 266 -3.01 -0.15 -13.74
C ALA A 266 -2.73 -1.62 -14.08
N GLY A 267 -2.61 -2.49 -13.08
CA GLY A 267 -2.44 -3.94 -13.29
C GLY A 267 -3.63 -4.58 -14.01
N LEU A 268 -4.86 -4.22 -13.63
CA LEU A 268 -6.09 -4.71 -14.26
C LEU A 268 -6.21 -4.30 -15.73
N ALA A 269 -5.72 -3.11 -16.10
CA ALA A 269 -5.76 -2.66 -17.49
C ALA A 269 -4.84 -3.45 -18.42
N ASP A 270 -3.77 -4.04 -17.89
CA ASP A 270 -2.87 -4.92 -18.64
C ASP A 270 -3.46 -6.34 -18.83
N LEU A 271 -4.49 -6.70 -18.04
CA LEU A 271 -5.16 -7.99 -18.19
C LEU A 271 -6.03 -8.01 -19.44
N LYS A 272 -5.88 -9.06 -20.23
CA LYS A 272 -6.71 -9.29 -21.40
C LYS A 272 -7.96 -10.10 -21.02
N PRO A 273 -9.18 -9.57 -21.19
CA PRO A 273 -10.39 -10.36 -20.99
C PRO A 273 -10.40 -11.57 -21.93
N VAL A 274 -10.65 -12.76 -21.39
CA VAL A 274 -10.51 -14.07 -22.09
C VAL A 274 -11.29 -14.13 -23.41
N HIS A 275 -12.36 -13.33 -23.53
CA HIS A 275 -13.29 -13.35 -24.65
C HIS A 275 -13.14 -12.19 -25.65
N LEU A 276 -12.15 -11.30 -25.46
CA LEU A 276 -12.03 -10.08 -26.28
C LEU A 276 -10.79 -10.04 -27.19
N PRO A 277 -10.87 -9.30 -28.32
CA PRO A 277 -9.73 -9.07 -29.20
C PRO A 277 -8.57 -8.38 -28.47
N GLU A 278 -7.35 -8.51 -29.01
CA GLU A 278 -6.20 -7.72 -28.54
C GLU A 278 -6.52 -6.21 -28.55
N GLY A 279 -6.07 -5.50 -27.51
CA GLY A 279 -6.33 -4.07 -27.31
C GLY A 279 -7.46 -3.74 -26.33
N HIS A 280 -8.08 -4.74 -25.69
CA HIS A 280 -9.03 -4.54 -24.58
C HIS A 280 -8.35 -4.88 -23.25
N GLY A 281 -8.69 -4.14 -22.20
CA GLY A 281 -8.30 -4.41 -20.82
C GLY A 281 -9.49 -4.30 -19.85
N TYR A 282 -9.20 -4.33 -18.56
CA TYR A 282 -10.18 -3.98 -17.52
C TYR A 282 -9.95 -2.57 -16.96
N THR A 283 -11.04 -1.88 -16.63
CA THR A 283 -11.09 -0.63 -15.87
C THR A 283 -12.05 -0.80 -14.69
N ILE A 284 -12.15 0.20 -13.81
CA ILE A 284 -12.99 0.12 -12.60
C ILE A 284 -14.00 1.26 -12.63
N SER A 285 -15.28 0.93 -12.57
CA SER A 285 -16.38 1.91 -12.55
C SER A 285 -16.40 2.73 -11.26
N ARG A 286 -17.22 3.78 -11.23
CA ARG A 286 -17.42 4.60 -10.02
C ARG A 286 -18.00 3.80 -8.84
N GLN A 287 -18.77 2.75 -9.14
CA GLN A 287 -19.36 1.86 -8.16
C GLN A 287 -18.36 0.84 -7.62
N GLY A 288 -17.14 0.79 -8.18
CA GLY A 288 -16.12 -0.16 -7.80
C GLY A 288 -16.25 -1.49 -8.52
N GLU A 289 -17.02 -1.57 -9.61
CA GLU A 289 -17.14 -2.78 -10.43
C GLU A 289 -16.08 -2.79 -11.51
N VAL A 290 -15.40 -3.92 -11.68
CA VAL A 290 -14.47 -4.13 -12.79
C VAL A 290 -15.27 -4.26 -14.08
N THR A 291 -14.90 -3.49 -15.11
CA THR A 291 -15.57 -3.45 -16.43
C THR A 291 -14.55 -3.40 -17.56
N VAL A 292 -14.97 -3.56 -18.80
CA VAL A 292 -14.10 -3.58 -19.99
C VAL A 292 -14.02 -2.18 -20.63
N TYR A 293 -12.85 -1.81 -21.15
CA TYR A 293 -12.53 -0.55 -21.84
C TYR A 293 -13.50 -0.07 -22.96
N SER A 294 -14.46 -0.88 -23.41
CA SER A 294 -15.33 -0.53 -24.55
C SER A 294 -16.60 0.28 -24.19
N ASP A 295 -16.92 0.49 -22.91
CA ASP A 295 -18.20 1.07 -22.45
C ASP A 295 -18.07 2.49 -21.84
N LEU A 296 -17.47 3.42 -22.60
CA LEU A 296 -17.16 4.79 -22.16
C LEU A 296 -18.37 5.72 -21.94
N SER A 297 -19.61 5.27 -22.11
CA SER A 297 -20.80 6.10 -21.88
C SER A 297 -21.08 6.40 -20.41
N GLU A 298 -20.38 5.77 -19.46
CA GLU A 298 -20.68 5.88 -18.02
C GLU A 298 -19.84 6.93 -17.26
N TRP A 299 -18.82 7.51 -17.89
CA TRP A 299 -17.90 8.47 -17.24
C TRP A 299 -18.28 9.94 -17.42
N THR A 300 -19.53 10.25 -17.80
CA THR A 300 -20.00 11.64 -17.87
C THR A 300 -20.08 12.27 -16.47
N VAL A 301 -19.13 13.16 -16.19
CA VAL A 301 -19.18 14.10 -15.07
C VAL A 301 -20.38 15.02 -15.27
N VAL A 302 -21.32 15.02 -14.31
CA VAL A 302 -22.31 16.10 -14.13
C VAL A 302 -21.83 17.02 -13.03
#